data_AF-A0A0J7YPV5-F1
#
_entry.id   AF-A0A0J7YPV5-F1
#
_cell.length_a   1.000
_cell.length_b   1.000
_cell.length_c   1.000
_cell.angle_alpha   90.00
_cell.angle_beta   90.00
_cell.angle_gamma   90.00
#
_symmetry.space_group_name_H-M   'P 1'
#
loop_
_entity.id
_entity.type
_entity.pdbx_description
1 polymer ?
#
loop_
_entity_poly.entity_id
_entity_poly.type
_entity_poly.pdbx_seq_one_letter_code
_entity_poly.pdbx_strand_id
1 'polypeptide(L)'
;MPLHPHAAFIGVYDGHGGQAASKFCAETLAHKIDLLPDWSDETLRRAIDAFDFEFCSPDNANREHGTTCVFAIIEFIPNSVAITVCNTGDSRA
;
A
#
# COMPACT_ATOMS: atom_id res chain seq x y z
N MET A 1 2.89 -12.32 -1.86
CA MET A 1 3.74 -11.69 -2.87
C MET A 1 4.18 -12.74 -3.88
N PRO A 2 3.32 -13.12 -4.85
CA PRO A 2 3.68 -14.14 -5.85
C PRO A 2 4.96 -13.84 -6.65
N LEU A 3 5.23 -12.59 -6.98
CA LEU A 3 6.44 -12.19 -7.72
C LEU A 3 7.66 -12.07 -6.81
N HIS A 4 7.45 -11.85 -5.51
CA HIS A 4 8.50 -11.81 -4.49
C HIS A 4 8.26 -12.89 -3.42
N PRO A 5 8.56 -14.18 -3.70
CA PRO A 5 8.19 -15.31 -2.82
C PRO A 5 8.90 -15.29 -1.46
N HIS A 6 9.98 -14.52 -1.33
CA HIS A 6 10.71 -14.29 -0.08
C HIS A 6 10.23 -13.04 0.66
N ALA A 7 9.04 -12.54 0.34
CA ALA A 7 8.48 -11.37 1.00
C ALA A 7 7.03 -11.56 1.46
N ALA A 8 6.69 -10.87 2.54
CA ALA A 8 5.32 -10.73 3.04
C ALA A 8 4.90 -9.26 3.00
N PHE A 9 3.59 -9.03 2.83
CA PHE A 9 2.97 -7.72 2.87
C PHE A 9 1.91 -7.72 3.97
N ILE A 10 1.92 -6.69 4.82
CA ILE A 10 0.92 -6.48 5.85
C ILE A 10 0.49 -5.02 5.77
N GLY A 11 -0.82 -4.75 5.67
CA GLY A 11 -1.36 -3.41 5.61
C GLY A 11 -2.49 -3.21 6.62
N VAL A 12 -2.57 -2.01 7.20
CA VAL A 12 -3.66 -1.53 8.04
C VAL A 12 -4.20 -0.24 7.42
N TYR A 13 -5.52 -0.18 7.28
CA TYR A 13 -6.23 0.90 6.60
C TYR A 13 -7.37 1.39 7.48
N ASP A 14 -7.25 2.61 8.01
CA ASP A 14 -8.30 3.24 8.82
C ASP A 14 -9.12 4.18 7.94
N GLY A 15 -10.30 3.71 7.52
CA GLY A 15 -11.18 4.42 6.59
C GLY A 15 -12.07 5.45 7.29
N HIS A 16 -12.28 6.60 6.64
CA HIS A 16 -13.16 7.67 7.13
C HIS A 16 -14.04 8.23 6.00
N GLY A 17 -15.24 8.69 6.34
CA GLY A 17 -16.22 9.22 5.36
C GLY A 17 -16.82 8.15 4.42
N GLY A 18 -16.48 6.87 4.62
CA GLY A 18 -16.90 5.72 3.82
C GLY A 18 -15.87 4.60 3.89
N GLN A 19 -16.23 3.41 3.40
CA GLN A 19 -15.34 2.23 3.41
C GLN A 19 -14.63 1.97 2.06
N ALA A 20 -14.94 2.76 1.03
CA ALA A 20 -14.47 2.46 -0.33
C ALA A 20 -12.94 2.59 -0.45
N ALA A 21 -12.33 3.59 0.20
CA ALA A 21 -10.88 3.78 0.19
C ALA A 21 -10.13 2.63 0.88
N SER A 22 -10.50 2.30 2.13
CA SER A 22 -9.86 1.22 2.87
C SER A 22 -10.08 -0.15 2.20
N LYS A 23 -11.26 -0.37 1.61
CA LYS A 23 -11.54 -1.58 0.82
C LYS A 23 -10.68 -1.64 -0.45
N PHE A 24 -10.54 -0.54 -1.18
CA PHE A 24 -9.68 -0.48 -2.37
C PHE A 24 -8.24 -0.82 -2.02
N CYS A 25 -7.69 -0.25 -0.93
CA CYS A 25 -6.36 -0.61 -0.43
C CYS A 25 -6.26 -2.11 -0.07
N ALA A 26 -7.22 -2.66 0.67
CA ALA A 26 -7.22 -4.05 1.09
C ALA A 26 -7.26 -5.05 -0.08
N GLU A 27 -7.96 -4.70 -1.16
CA GLU A 27 -8.14 -5.59 -2.32
C GLU A 27 -7.01 -5.48 -3.36
N THR A 28 -6.38 -4.31 -3.49
CA THR A 28 -5.52 -4.03 -4.65
C THR A 28 -4.08 -3.61 -4.32
N LEU A 29 -3.83 -3.01 -3.16
CA LEU A 29 -2.51 -2.42 -2.86
C LEU A 29 -1.40 -3.47 -2.84
N ALA A 30 -1.62 -4.60 -2.16
CA ALA A 30 -0.63 -5.68 -2.08
C ALA A 30 -0.21 -6.20 -3.46
N HIS A 31 -1.16 -6.30 -4.40
CA HIS A 31 -0.87 -6.73 -5.77
C HIS A 31 -0.05 -5.68 -6.52
N LYS A 32 -0.37 -4.39 -6.36
CA LYS A 32 0.39 -3.29 -6.99
C LYS A 32 1.83 -3.24 -6.48
N ILE A 33 2.04 -3.47 -5.18
CA ILE A 33 3.37 -3.54 -4.57
C ILE A 33 4.15 -4.78 -5.05
N ASP A 34 3.48 -5.90 -5.29
CA ASP A 34 4.10 -7.13 -5.83
C ASP A 34 4.61 -6.95 -7.26
N LEU A 35 3.95 -6.11 -8.07
CA LEU A 35 4.35 -5.82 -9.44
C LEU A 35 5.57 -4.89 -9.57
N LEU A 36 6.04 -4.30 -8.47
CA LEU A 36 7.17 -3.38 -8.50
C LEU A 36 8.49 -4.12 -8.72
N PRO A 37 9.45 -3.51 -9.46
CA PRO A 37 10.76 -4.09 -9.69
C PRO A 37 11.65 -4.07 -8.42
N ASP A 38 11.42 -3.10 -7.54
CA ASP A 38 12.10 -2.91 -6.26
C ASP A 38 11.21 -2.13 -5.28
N TRP A 39 11.65 -2.04 -4.03
CA TRP A 39 10.99 -1.28 -2.97
C TRP A 39 11.86 -0.13 -2.45
N SER A 40 12.59 0.54 -3.35
CA SER A 40 13.25 1.80 -2.99
C SER A 40 12.21 2.89 -2.69
N ASP A 41 12.60 3.87 -1.86
CA ASP A 41 11.73 4.98 -1.46
C ASP A 41 11.07 5.68 -2.67
N GLU A 42 11.82 5.92 -3.74
CA GLU A 42 11.29 6.58 -4.94
C GLU A 42 10.31 5.69 -5.71
N THR A 43 10.58 4.39 -5.83
CA THR A 43 9.67 3.45 -6.48
C THR A 43 8.37 3.31 -5.70
N LEU A 44 8.45 3.16 -4.37
CA LEU A 44 7.28 3.08 -3.49
C LEU A 44 6.47 4.38 -3.52
N ARG A 45 7.12 5.54 -3.42
CA ARG A 45 6.43 6.83 -3.48
C ARG A 45 5.66 6.99 -4.78
N ARG A 46 6.29 6.72 -5.93
CA ARG A 46 5.61 6.78 -7.24
C ARG A 46 4.46 5.79 -7.35
N ALA A 47 4.63 4.58 -6.81
CA ALA A 47 3.59 3.57 -6.83
C ALA A 47 2.36 4.00 -6.00
N ILE A 48 2.58 4.58 -4.82
CA ILE A 48 1.52 5.10 -3.96
C ILE A 48 0.84 6.33 -4.59
N ASP A 49 1.61 7.26 -5.15
CA ASP A 49 1.05 8.43 -5.86
C ASP A 49 0.17 7.99 -7.05
N ALA A 50 0.64 7.03 -7.85
CA ALA A 50 -0.12 6.49 -8.97
C ALA A 50 -1.38 5.70 -8.52
N PHE A 51 -1.27 4.97 -7.42
CA PHE A 51 -2.37 4.22 -6.83
C PHE A 51 -3.47 5.14 -6.29
N ASP A 52 -3.09 6.21 -5.59
CA ASP A 52 -4.02 7.23 -5.11
C ASP A 52 -4.70 7.95 -6.26
N PHE A 53 -3.95 8.28 -7.33
CA PHE A 53 -4.51 8.85 -8.55
C PHE A 53 -5.54 7.93 -9.21
N GLU A 54 -5.29 6.62 -9.26
CA GLU A 54 -6.24 5.61 -9.76
C GLU A 54 -7.53 5.59 -8.94
N PHE A 55 -7.42 5.61 -7.61
CA PHE A 55 -8.58 5.72 -6.72
C PHE A 55 -9.32 7.05 -6.90
N CYS A 56 -8.60 8.13 -7.22
CA CYS A 56 -9.15 9.44 -7.51
C CYS A 56 -9.69 9.59 -8.94
N SER A 57 -9.75 8.52 -9.73
CA SER A 57 -10.34 8.54 -11.07
C SER A 57 -11.82 8.96 -11.06
N PRO A 58 -12.41 9.31 -12.22
CA PRO A 58 -13.83 9.64 -12.32
C PRO A 58 -14.79 8.52 -11.88
N ASP A 59 -14.36 7.26 -11.90
CA ASP A 59 -15.16 6.11 -11.48
C ASP A 59 -15.48 6.16 -9.96
N ASN A 60 -14.64 6.85 -9.19
CA ASN A 60 -14.92 7.18 -7.79
C ASN A 60 -15.32 8.66 -7.68
N ALA A 61 -16.57 8.99 -7.99
CA ALA A 61 -17.03 10.39 -7.97
C ALA A 61 -17.12 11.01 -6.55
N ASN A 62 -17.17 10.18 -5.49
CA ASN A 62 -17.22 10.67 -4.12
C ASN A 62 -15.83 11.12 -3.65
N ARG A 63 -15.73 12.36 -3.15
CA ARG A 63 -14.47 12.98 -2.67
C ARG A 63 -14.46 13.24 -1.16
N GLU A 64 -15.49 12.81 -0.43
CA GLU A 64 -15.62 13.03 1.01
C GLU A 64 -15.18 11.83 1.86
N HIS A 65 -14.57 10.82 1.23
CA HIS A 65 -14.05 9.63 1.90
C HIS A 65 -12.56 9.45 1.63
N GLY A 66 -11.91 8.73 2.53
CA GLY A 66 -10.49 8.44 2.44
C GLY A 66 -10.10 7.34 3.42
N THR A 67 -8.81 7.05 3.47
CA THR A 67 -8.24 6.12 4.44
C THR A 67 -6.84 6.57 4.79
N THR A 68 -6.46 6.36 6.05
CA THR A 68 -5.03 6.26 6.37
C THR A 68 -4.51 4.92 5.86
N CYS A 69 -3.20 4.82 5.65
CA CYS A 69 -2.56 3.62 5.16
C CYS A 69 -1.20 3.47 5.83
N VAL A 70 -1.02 2.37 6.55
CA VAL A 70 0.31 1.93 6.97
C VAL A 70 0.51 0.51 6.48
N PHE A 71 1.64 0.24 5.83
CA PHE A 71 1.99 -1.11 5.42
C PHE A 71 3.47 -1.41 5.62
N ALA A 72 3.76 -2.69 5.83
CA ALA A 72 5.10 -3.22 5.94
C ALA A 72 5.34 -4.26 4.84
N ILE A 73 6.49 -4.14 4.20
CA ILE A 73 7.07 -5.18 3.35
C ILE A 73 8.18 -5.85 4.16
N ILE A 74 8.06 -7.16 4.35
CA ILE A 74 8.99 -7.95 5.15
C ILE A 74 9.74 -8.88 4.20
N GLU A 75 11.03 -8.65 4.03
CA GLU A 75 11.90 -9.44 3.16
C GLU A 75 12.72 -10.43 3.98
N PHE A 76 12.64 -11.71 3.63
CA PHE A 76 13.38 -12.79 4.26
C PHE A 76 14.67 -13.04 3.48
N ILE A 77 15.77 -12.47 3.97
CA ILE A 77 17.11 -12.60 3.39
C ILE A 77 17.87 -13.69 4.18
N PRO A 78 18.84 -14.43 3.61
CA PRO A 78 19.59 -15.43 4.37
C PRO A 78 20.22 -14.84 5.65
N ASN A 79 19.75 -15.31 6.80
CA ASN A 79 20.15 -14.87 8.15
C ASN A 79 19.79 -13.42 8.53
N SER A 80 18.90 -12.76 7.79
CA SER A 80 18.42 -11.42 8.13
C SER A 80 16.99 -11.17 7.66
N VAL A 81 16.37 -10.15 8.24
CA VAL A 81 15.06 -9.66 7.81
C VAL A 81 15.20 -8.18 7.53
N ALA A 82 14.79 -7.76 6.34
CA ALA A 82 14.62 -6.34 6.03
C ALA A 82 13.14 -5.99 6.14
N ILE A 83 12.82 -4.87 6.78
CA ILE A 83 11.45 -4.40 6.95
C ILE A 83 11.38 -2.97 6.45
N THR A 84 10.57 -2.77 5.41
CA THR A 84 10.28 -1.44 4.85
C THR A 84 8.88 -1.06 5.27
N VAL A 85 8.74 0.07 5.96
CA VAL A 85 7.45 0.58 6.44
C VAL A 85 7.09 1.85 5.67
N CYS A 86 5.89 1.86 5.11
CA CYS A 86 5.31 3.01 4.43
C CYS A 86 4.10 3.49 5.23
N ASN A 87 4.06 4.79 5.52
CA ASN A 87 2.97 5.40 6.27
C ASN A 87 2.43 6.65 5.56
N THR A 88 1.11 6.70 5.40
CA THR A 88 0.35 7.83 4.87
C THR A 88 -0.82 8.12 5.81
N GLY A 89 -0.81 9.30 6.46
CA GLY A 89 -1.79 9.67 7.48
C GLY A 89 -1.28 9.41 8.90
N ASP A 90 -2.22 9.19 9.83
CA ASP A 90 -1.97 9.14 11.27
C ASP A 90 -2.11 7.74 11.91
N SER A 91 -2.33 6.69 11.12
CA SER A 91 -2.04 5.31 11.51
C SER A 91 -0.55 5.14 11.89
N ARG A 92 -0.21 4.05 12.62
CA ARG A 92 1.17 3.80 13.07
C ARG A 92 1.56 2.33 12.99
N ALA A 93 2.85 2.10 12.77
CA ALA A 93 3.53 0.81 12.82
C ALA A 93 4.55 0.78 13.97
#